data_AF-A0A7S0DU52-F1
#
_entry.id   AF-A0A7S0DU52-F1
#
_cell.length_a   1.000
_cell.length_b   1.000
_cell.length_c   1.000
_cell.angle_alpha   90.00
_cell.angle_beta   90.00
_cell.angle_gamma   90.00
#
_symmetry.space_group_name_H-M   'P 1'
#
loop_
_entity.id
_entity.type
_entity.pdbx_description
1 polymer ?
#
loop_
_entity_poly.entity_id
_entity_poly.type
_entity_poly.pdbx_seq_one_letter_code
_entity_poly.pdbx_strand_id
1 'polypeptide(L)'
;PPPACFLHVSGIENKPSNSSSLINDMEAEAVVEVVEEMTTSGVHTQKEVVVLSFYNGQKSIISKKLLKRNLPDVNVLSVDSMQGREAEVVILSCVRSCAGGGVGFLADRRRVNVAVSRARQALIVMGDEQALTQNKLWKSILSYYRRFPSYRDFLEEFRKVVVPGWGQAWRDAREAEAAQSALEAWDMEDG
;
A
#
# COMPACT_ATOMS: atom_id res chain seq x y z
N PRO A 1 -2.36 -16.56 3.80
CA PRO A 1 -2.42 -15.09 3.52
C PRO A 1 -1.31 -14.42 4.31
N PRO A 2 -0.68 -13.35 3.78
CA PRO A 2 0.34 -12.62 4.52
C PRO A 2 -0.24 -12.05 5.83
N PRO A 3 0.61 -11.78 6.84
CA PRO A 3 0.27 -10.89 7.93
C PRO A 3 -0.41 -9.62 7.41
N ALA A 4 -1.48 -9.20 8.08
CA ALA A 4 -2.11 -7.94 7.75
C ALA A 4 -2.48 -7.15 9.00
N CYS A 5 -2.48 -5.83 8.85
CA CYS A 5 -2.91 -4.88 9.85
C CYS A 5 -4.04 -4.02 9.29
N PHE A 6 -4.98 -3.65 10.15
CA PHE A 6 -5.99 -2.66 9.84
C PHE A 6 -5.70 -1.38 10.62
N LEU A 7 -5.65 -0.26 9.90
CA LEU A 7 -5.49 1.07 10.46
C LEU A 7 -6.79 1.84 10.31
N HIS A 8 -7.42 2.11 11.45
CA HIS A 8 -8.60 2.95 11.47
C HIS A 8 -8.21 4.40 11.16
N VAL A 9 -8.87 4.98 10.15
CA VAL A 9 -8.80 6.41 9.85
C VAL A 9 -10.20 6.99 9.90
N SER A 10 -10.43 7.95 10.80
CA SER A 10 -11.72 8.64 10.98
C SER A 10 -11.94 9.75 9.94
N GLY A 11 -11.47 9.53 8.71
CA GLY A 11 -11.55 10.46 7.59
C GLY A 11 -12.97 10.59 7.05
N ILE A 12 -13.35 11.76 6.51
CA ILE A 12 -14.65 11.93 5.84
C ILE A 12 -14.46 11.82 4.32
N GLU A 13 -15.22 10.92 3.69
CA GLU A 13 -15.26 10.82 2.24
C GLU A 13 -15.89 12.08 1.62
N ASN A 14 -15.30 12.54 0.52
CA ASN A 14 -15.79 13.68 -0.25
C ASN A 14 -15.82 13.33 -1.73
N LYS A 15 -16.79 13.91 -2.45
CA LYS A 15 -16.84 13.85 -3.92
C LYS A 15 -16.55 15.25 -4.46
N PRO A 16 -15.33 15.52 -4.98
CA PRO A 16 -15.00 16.83 -5.55
C PRO A 16 -15.97 17.21 -6.67
N SER A 17 -16.33 18.48 -6.77
CA SER A 17 -17.33 18.98 -7.73
C SER A 17 -16.99 18.70 -9.20
N ASN A 18 -15.70 18.55 -9.52
CA ASN A 18 -15.17 18.23 -10.85
C ASN A 18 -14.80 16.74 -11.04
N SER A 19 -15.23 15.85 -10.13
CA SER A 19 -14.88 14.43 -10.15
C SER A 19 -16.10 13.53 -9.95
N SER A 20 -16.14 12.42 -10.69
CA SER A 20 -17.11 11.34 -10.45
C SER A 20 -16.66 10.36 -9.36
N SER A 21 -15.42 10.47 -8.86
CA SER A 21 -14.79 9.54 -7.92
C SER A 21 -14.65 10.15 -6.51
N LEU A 22 -14.78 9.29 -5.50
CA LEU A 22 -14.60 9.66 -4.09
C LEU A 22 -13.12 9.83 -3.74
N ILE A 23 -12.88 10.69 -2.76
CA ILE A 23 -11.60 10.88 -2.08
C ILE A 23 -11.81 10.93 -0.57
N ASN A 24 -10.76 10.64 0.19
CA ASN A 24 -10.68 10.86 1.62
C ASN A 24 -9.29 11.39 1.92
N ASP A 25 -9.17 12.71 2.15
CA ASP A 25 -7.88 13.38 2.24
C ASP A 25 -7.09 12.98 3.49
N MET A 26 -7.78 12.76 4.62
CA MET A 26 -7.16 12.26 5.85
C MET A 26 -6.62 10.84 5.66
N GLU A 27 -7.38 9.96 5.01
CA GLU A 27 -6.89 8.62 4.68
C GLU A 27 -5.73 8.66 3.69
N ALA A 28 -5.75 9.58 2.71
CA ALA A 28 -4.64 9.76 1.79
C ALA A 28 -3.37 10.27 2.49
N GLU A 29 -3.49 11.14 3.50
CA GLU A 29 -2.35 11.56 4.32
C GLU A 29 -1.80 10.40 5.14
N ALA A 30 -2.66 9.62 5.79
CA ALA A 30 -2.24 8.43 6.56
C ALA A 30 -1.50 7.40 5.68
N VAL A 31 -1.93 7.20 4.43
CA VAL A 31 -1.19 6.37 3.46
C VAL A 31 0.22 6.90 3.26
N VAL A 32 0.36 8.21 3.03
CA VAL A 32 1.64 8.86 2.75
C VAL A 32 2.57 8.77 3.97
N GLU A 33 2.07 8.98 5.17
CA GLU A 33 2.82 8.86 6.42
C GLU A 33 3.37 7.44 6.61
N VAL A 34 2.56 6.41 6.36
CA VAL A 34 3.02 5.02 6.43
C VAL A 34 4.10 4.71 5.40
N VAL A 35 3.93 5.19 4.16
CA VAL A 35 4.94 5.01 3.11
C VAL A 35 6.25 5.71 3.49
N GLU A 36 6.18 6.93 4.01
CA GLU A 36 7.35 7.71 4.45
C GLU A 36 8.08 7.04 5.61
N GLU A 37 7.35 6.48 6.59
CA GLU A 37 7.93 5.73 7.69
C GLU A 37 8.60 4.43 7.23
N MET A 38 7.99 3.71 6.28
CA MET A 38 8.61 2.54 5.65
C MET A 38 9.91 2.91 4.95
N THR A 39 9.91 3.99 4.16
CA THR A 39 11.13 4.49 3.48
C THR A 39 12.21 4.87 4.48
N THR A 40 11.85 5.60 5.54
CA THR A 40 12.78 5.99 6.61
C THR A 40 13.32 4.79 7.39
N SER A 41 12.54 3.70 7.47
CA SER A 41 12.96 2.43 8.07
C SER A 41 13.81 1.57 7.12
N GLY A 42 14.15 2.05 5.93
CA GLY A 42 15.02 1.38 4.95
C GLY A 42 14.30 0.48 3.94
N VAL A 43 12.96 0.55 3.82
CA VAL A 43 12.19 -0.19 2.81
C VAL A 43 12.32 0.50 1.44
N HIS A 44 12.63 -0.26 0.39
CA HIS A 44 12.72 0.25 -0.98
C HIS A 44 11.36 0.23 -1.67
N THR A 45 10.58 1.28 -1.40
CA THR A 45 9.16 1.40 -1.81
C THR A 45 8.93 1.29 -3.32
N GLN A 46 9.93 1.61 -4.15
CA GLN A 46 9.93 1.50 -5.62
C GLN A 46 9.46 0.16 -6.19
N LYS A 47 9.99 -0.94 -5.66
CA LYS A 47 9.76 -2.30 -6.20
C LYS A 47 8.89 -3.16 -5.27
N GLU A 48 8.78 -2.75 -4.01
CA GLU A 48 8.29 -3.61 -2.93
C GLU A 48 6.90 -3.20 -2.46
N VAL A 49 6.56 -1.91 -2.56
CA VAL A 49 5.31 -1.36 -2.03
C VAL A 49 4.40 -0.92 -3.17
N VAL A 50 3.15 -1.41 -3.13
CA VAL A 50 2.08 -0.92 -4.00
C VAL A 50 0.95 -0.36 -3.14
N VAL A 51 0.53 0.86 -3.44
CA VAL A 51 -0.69 1.44 -2.87
C VAL A 51 -1.86 1.14 -3.81
N LEU A 52 -2.92 0.56 -3.27
CA LEU A 52 -4.16 0.27 -3.97
C LEU A 52 -5.32 1.11 -3.46
N SER A 53 -6.19 1.54 -4.37
CA SER A 53 -7.50 2.07 -4.01
C SER A 53 -8.59 1.60 -4.99
N PHE A 54 -9.82 1.50 -4.50
CA PHE A 54 -11.00 1.25 -5.32
C PHE A 54 -11.48 2.52 -6.05
N TYR A 55 -10.91 3.68 -5.73
CA TYR A 55 -11.33 4.99 -6.25
C TYR A 55 -10.17 5.69 -6.97
N ASN A 56 -10.37 6.02 -8.25
CA ASN A 56 -9.37 6.72 -9.06
C ASN A 56 -9.08 8.15 -8.53
N GLY A 57 -10.08 8.80 -7.93
CA GLY A 57 -9.90 10.07 -7.23
C GLY A 57 -8.87 9.95 -6.11
N GLN A 58 -9.02 8.91 -5.27
CA GLN A 58 -8.11 8.63 -4.17
C GLN A 58 -6.69 8.33 -4.66
N LYS A 59 -6.56 7.45 -5.66
CA LYS A 59 -5.26 7.19 -6.32
C LYS A 59 -4.57 8.51 -6.70
N SER A 60 -5.30 9.39 -7.37
CA SER A 60 -4.77 10.66 -7.87
C SER A 60 -4.27 11.58 -6.77
N ILE A 61 -4.99 11.68 -5.63
CA ILE A 61 -4.56 12.53 -4.53
C ILE A 61 -3.39 11.93 -3.75
N ILE A 62 -3.34 10.60 -3.58
CA ILE A 62 -2.21 9.92 -2.95
C ILE A 62 -0.94 10.11 -3.78
N SER A 63 -0.99 9.87 -5.10
CA SER A 63 0.17 10.08 -5.98
C SER A 63 0.69 11.52 -5.91
N LYS A 64 -0.21 12.51 -5.86
CA LYS A 64 0.18 13.92 -5.71
C LYS A 64 0.84 14.21 -4.37
N LYS A 65 0.33 13.65 -3.27
CA LYS A 65 0.90 13.85 -1.93
C LYS A 65 2.26 13.17 -1.80
N LEU A 66 2.42 11.95 -2.31
CA LEU A 66 3.70 11.24 -2.35
C LEU A 66 4.77 12.02 -3.13
N LEU A 67 4.41 12.57 -4.30
CA LEU A 67 5.31 13.42 -5.08
C LEU A 67 5.77 14.65 -4.28
N LYS A 68 4.86 15.30 -3.54
CA LYS A 68 5.19 16.44 -2.66
C LYS A 68 6.14 16.07 -1.51
N ARG A 69 6.11 14.81 -1.06
CA ARG A 69 7.02 14.26 -0.04
C ARG A 69 8.33 13.74 -0.62
N ASN A 70 8.59 13.95 -1.92
CA ASN A 70 9.75 13.40 -2.61
C ASN A 70 9.82 11.86 -2.57
N LEU A 71 8.64 11.21 -2.65
CA LEU A 71 8.47 9.76 -2.78
C LEU A 71 7.81 9.42 -4.14
N PRO A 72 8.37 9.88 -5.28
CA PRO A 72 7.70 9.80 -6.57
C PRO A 72 7.52 8.37 -7.08
N ASP A 73 8.32 7.44 -6.59
CA ASP A 73 8.46 6.14 -7.22
C ASP A 73 7.56 5.03 -6.63
N VAL A 74 6.70 5.38 -5.68
CA VAL A 74 5.74 4.43 -5.11
C VAL A 74 4.57 4.23 -6.07
N ASN A 75 4.34 2.97 -6.44
CA ASN A 75 3.29 2.60 -7.37
C ASN A 75 1.91 2.75 -6.71
N VAL A 76 1.12 3.74 -7.16
CA VAL A 76 -0.28 3.92 -6.75
C VAL A 76 -1.19 3.48 -7.88
N LEU A 77 -1.95 2.42 -7.65
CA LEU A 77 -2.80 1.79 -8.66
C LEU A 77 -4.26 1.71 -8.20
N SER A 78 -5.18 1.64 -9.15
CA SER A 78 -6.54 1.21 -8.82
C SER A 78 -6.58 -0.32 -8.76
N VAL A 79 -7.49 -0.89 -7.97
CA VAL A 79 -7.65 -2.35 -7.88
C VAL A 79 -7.87 -2.98 -9.26
N ASP A 80 -8.69 -2.35 -10.10
CA ASP A 80 -9.00 -2.86 -11.45
C ASP A 80 -7.78 -2.80 -12.40
N SER A 81 -6.81 -1.92 -12.14
CA SER A 81 -5.58 -1.79 -12.94
C SER A 81 -4.48 -2.77 -12.54
N MET A 82 -4.62 -3.48 -11.41
CA MET A 82 -3.63 -4.44 -10.94
C MET A 82 -3.89 -5.83 -11.51
N GLN A 83 -3.53 -6.03 -12.78
CA GLN A 83 -3.66 -7.32 -13.47
C GLN A 83 -2.36 -8.12 -13.40
N GLY A 84 -2.43 -9.35 -12.87
CA GLY A 84 -1.35 -10.35 -12.96
C GLY A 84 -0.06 -10.01 -12.21
N ARG A 85 -0.01 -8.91 -11.47
CA ARG A 85 1.13 -8.47 -10.68
C ARG A 85 0.87 -8.67 -9.20
N GLU A 86 1.92 -8.97 -8.45
CA GLU A 86 1.95 -9.04 -6.99
C GLU A 86 2.95 -8.00 -6.47
N ALA A 87 2.84 -7.64 -5.19
CA ALA A 87 3.79 -6.78 -4.50
C ALA A 87 4.16 -7.43 -3.17
N GLU A 88 5.36 -7.15 -2.66
CA GLU A 88 5.77 -7.65 -1.35
C GLU A 88 4.88 -7.06 -0.26
N VAL A 89 4.58 -5.76 -0.36
CA VAL A 89 3.66 -5.04 0.52
C VAL A 89 2.56 -4.36 -0.29
N VAL A 90 1.31 -4.54 0.15
CA VAL A 90 0.18 -3.79 -0.37
C VAL A 90 -0.41 -2.90 0.72
N ILE A 91 -0.58 -1.63 0.42
CA ILE A 91 -1.34 -0.68 1.23
C ILE A 91 -2.68 -0.43 0.54
N LEU A 92 -3.79 -0.85 1.14
CA LEU A 92 -5.13 -0.74 0.58
C LEU A 92 -5.91 0.40 1.25
N SER A 93 -6.15 1.48 0.48
CA SER A 93 -7.01 2.61 0.87
C SER A 93 -8.47 2.34 0.48
N CYS A 94 -9.34 2.23 1.49
CA CYS A 94 -10.76 1.92 1.34
C CYS A 94 -11.63 3.15 1.05
N VAL A 95 -11.20 4.36 1.44
CA VAL A 95 -11.83 5.67 1.22
C VAL A 95 -13.11 5.93 2.00
N ARG A 96 -13.97 4.90 2.12
CA ARG A 96 -15.34 5.07 2.61
C ARG A 96 -15.39 5.44 4.08
N SER A 97 -16.33 6.32 4.42
CA SER A 97 -16.62 6.75 5.78
C SER A 97 -18.09 6.52 6.15
N CYS A 98 -18.39 6.52 7.46
CA CYS A 98 -19.70 6.16 7.99
C CYS A 98 -20.83 7.08 7.44
N ALA A 99 -20.53 8.35 7.17
CA ALA A 99 -21.46 9.33 6.61
C ALA A 99 -21.87 9.06 5.14
N GLY A 100 -21.14 8.17 4.45
CA GLY A 100 -21.31 7.89 3.03
C GLY A 100 -22.45 6.95 2.64
N GLY A 101 -23.20 6.40 3.62
CA GLY A 101 -24.36 5.54 3.36
C GLY A 101 -24.04 4.13 2.84
N GLY A 102 -22.82 3.61 3.09
CA GLY A 102 -22.44 2.23 2.83
C GLY A 102 -21.07 2.09 2.14
N VAL A 103 -20.69 0.86 1.78
CA VAL A 103 -19.32 0.57 1.31
C VAL A 103 -19.11 0.67 -0.22
N GLY A 104 -20.18 0.71 -1.03
CA GLY A 104 -20.09 0.91 -2.49
C GLY A 104 -19.20 -0.11 -3.21
N PHE A 105 -18.18 0.32 -3.95
CA PHE A 105 -17.28 -0.57 -4.72
C PHE A 105 -16.57 -1.62 -3.88
N LEU A 106 -16.42 -1.37 -2.59
CA LEU A 106 -15.86 -2.32 -1.62
C LEU A 106 -16.76 -3.56 -1.42
N ALA A 107 -18.03 -3.53 -1.83
CA ALA A 107 -18.93 -4.69 -1.68
C ALA A 107 -18.64 -5.82 -2.70
N ASP A 108 -17.88 -5.54 -3.76
CA ASP A 108 -17.54 -6.53 -4.78
C ASP A 108 -16.46 -7.49 -4.27
N ARG A 109 -16.88 -8.71 -3.89
CA ARG A 109 -15.99 -9.75 -3.38
C ARG A 109 -14.85 -10.11 -4.34
N ARG A 110 -15.06 -10.02 -5.66
CA ARG A 110 -14.01 -10.34 -6.64
C ARG A 110 -12.91 -9.29 -6.57
N ARG A 111 -13.26 -8.00 -6.54
CA ARG A 111 -12.30 -6.90 -6.44
C ARG A 111 -11.58 -6.91 -5.09
N VAL A 112 -12.28 -7.21 -4.00
CA VAL A 112 -11.66 -7.36 -2.68
C VAL A 112 -10.65 -8.51 -2.67
N ASN A 113 -11.01 -9.66 -3.23
CA ASN A 113 -10.09 -10.80 -3.35
C ASN A 113 -8.85 -10.43 -4.17
N VAL A 114 -9.01 -9.71 -5.29
CA VAL A 114 -7.87 -9.22 -6.07
C VAL A 114 -6.96 -8.38 -5.17
N ALA A 115 -7.49 -7.32 -4.56
CA ALA A 115 -6.74 -6.37 -3.73
C ALA A 115 -5.98 -7.08 -2.58
N VAL A 116 -6.67 -7.98 -1.88
CA VAL A 116 -6.11 -8.72 -0.74
C VAL A 116 -5.06 -9.73 -1.20
N SER A 117 -5.28 -10.42 -2.31
CA SER A 117 -4.36 -11.46 -2.80
C SER A 117 -3.12 -10.91 -3.50
N ARG A 118 -2.99 -9.58 -3.65
CA ARG A 118 -1.82 -8.96 -4.30
C ARG A 118 -0.60 -8.89 -3.38
N ALA A 119 -0.79 -8.98 -2.07
CA ALA A 119 0.28 -8.93 -1.09
C ALA A 119 0.96 -10.29 -0.93
N ARG A 120 2.30 -10.32 -1.03
CA ARG A 120 3.12 -11.52 -0.76
C ARG A 120 3.57 -11.62 0.70
N GLN A 121 4.04 -10.51 1.28
CA GLN A 121 4.59 -10.48 2.65
C GLN A 121 3.68 -9.76 3.63
N ALA A 122 3.07 -8.64 3.23
CA ALA A 122 2.25 -7.85 4.15
C ALA A 122 1.12 -7.10 3.45
N LEU A 123 -0.01 -7.01 4.14
CA LEU A 123 -1.16 -6.21 3.73
C LEU A 123 -1.49 -5.17 4.82
N ILE A 124 -1.56 -3.90 4.45
CA ILE A 124 -2.06 -2.84 5.34
C ILE A 124 -3.37 -2.35 4.77
N VAL A 125 -4.44 -2.46 5.54
CA VAL A 125 -5.76 -1.95 5.15
C VAL A 125 -6.03 -0.67 5.92
N MET A 126 -6.35 0.41 5.23
CA MET A 126 -6.71 1.70 5.81
C MET A 126 -8.16 2.04 5.51
N GLY A 127 -8.89 2.53 6.52
CA GLY A 127 -10.25 3.02 6.33
C GLY A 127 -11.02 3.25 7.62
N ASP A 128 -12.27 3.67 7.48
CA ASP A 128 -13.19 3.83 8.61
C ASP A 128 -13.78 2.47 9.03
N GLU A 129 -13.50 2.04 10.26
CA GLU A 129 -13.97 0.77 10.78
C GLU A 129 -15.49 0.71 10.85
N GLN A 130 -16.13 1.81 11.26
CA GLN A 130 -17.58 1.89 11.40
C GLN A 130 -18.24 1.79 10.03
N ALA A 131 -17.66 2.40 9.00
CA ALA A 131 -18.14 2.29 7.64
C ALA A 131 -18.00 0.86 7.09
N LEU A 132 -16.82 0.26 7.26
CA LEU A 132 -16.51 -1.06 6.72
C LEU A 132 -17.31 -2.18 7.39
N THR A 133 -17.47 -2.14 8.71
CA THR A 133 -18.16 -3.19 9.48
C THR A 133 -19.67 -3.24 9.24
N GLN A 134 -20.27 -2.23 8.61
CA GLN A 134 -21.65 -2.29 8.11
C GLN A 134 -21.83 -3.35 7.02
N ASN A 135 -20.75 -3.72 6.31
CA ASN A 135 -20.76 -4.79 5.32
C ASN A 135 -20.24 -6.11 5.91
N LYS A 136 -21.00 -7.20 5.74
CA LYS A 136 -20.65 -8.53 6.29
C LYS A 136 -19.30 -9.05 5.81
N LEU A 137 -18.93 -8.82 4.55
CA LEU A 137 -17.63 -9.26 3.99
C LEU A 137 -16.49 -8.55 4.73
N TRP A 138 -16.56 -7.23 4.83
CA TRP A 138 -15.54 -6.43 5.50
C TRP A 138 -15.48 -6.68 7.00
N LYS A 139 -16.62 -6.87 7.66
CA LYS A 139 -16.66 -7.29 9.06
C LYS A 139 -15.86 -8.58 9.28
N SER A 140 -16.04 -9.58 8.41
CA SER A 140 -15.26 -10.83 8.47
C SER A 140 -13.77 -10.61 8.19
N ILE A 141 -13.44 -9.82 7.16
CA ILE A 141 -12.06 -9.46 6.82
C ILE A 141 -11.34 -8.77 7.99
N LEU A 142 -11.98 -7.76 8.58
CA LEU A 142 -11.42 -7.01 9.71
C LEU A 142 -11.28 -7.89 10.96
N SER A 143 -12.23 -8.80 11.21
CA SER A 143 -12.10 -9.77 12.31
C SER A 143 -10.89 -10.70 12.14
N TYR A 144 -10.52 -11.02 10.89
CA TYR A 144 -9.36 -11.84 10.57
C TYR A 144 -8.05 -11.04 10.67
N TYR A 145 -8.05 -9.77 10.29
CA TYR A 145 -6.85 -8.90 10.24
C TYR A 145 -6.59 -8.07 11.51
N ARG A 146 -7.46 -8.15 12.51
CA ARG A 146 -7.22 -7.61 13.87
C ARG A 146 -6.15 -8.36 14.67
N ARG A 147 -5.21 -9.02 13.99
CA ARG A 147 -4.14 -9.83 14.59
C ARG A 147 -3.13 -8.97 15.36
N PHE A 148 -2.94 -7.71 14.95
CA PHE A 148 -1.99 -6.79 15.58
C PHE A 148 -2.74 -5.75 16.44
N PRO A 149 -2.45 -5.64 17.74
CA PRO A 149 -3.09 -4.68 18.64
C PRO A 149 -2.86 -3.22 18.24
N SER A 150 -1.75 -2.94 17.56
CA SER A 150 -1.43 -1.61 17.04
C SER A 150 -0.62 -1.68 15.74
N TYR A 151 -0.54 -0.54 15.05
CA TYR A 151 0.36 -0.34 13.92
C TYR A 151 1.83 -0.54 14.31
N ARG A 152 2.23 -0.15 15.52
CA ARG A 152 3.59 -0.38 16.03
C ARG A 152 3.88 -1.87 16.15
N ASP A 153 2.96 -2.66 16.71
CA ASP A 153 3.13 -4.12 16.82
C ASP A 153 3.24 -4.76 15.43
N PHE A 154 2.43 -4.27 14.48
CA PHE A 154 2.55 -4.67 13.08
C PHE A 154 3.91 -4.30 12.51
N LEU A 155 4.41 -3.08 12.72
CA LEU A 155 5.71 -2.65 12.22
C LEU A 155 6.87 -3.41 12.86
N GLU A 156 6.80 -3.76 14.13
CA GLU A 156 7.82 -4.57 14.79
C GLU A 156 7.89 -5.98 14.20
N GLU A 157 6.74 -6.62 13.96
CA GLU A 157 6.72 -7.93 13.30
C GLU A 157 7.05 -7.84 11.81
N PHE A 158 6.54 -6.83 11.11
CA PHE A 158 6.89 -6.52 9.74
C PHE A 158 8.39 -6.32 9.60
N ARG A 159 9.01 -5.57 10.52
CA ARG A 159 10.45 -5.41 10.59
C ARG A 159 11.11 -6.77 10.74
N LYS A 160 10.72 -7.65 11.67
CA LYS A 160 11.34 -8.99 11.83
C LYS A 160 11.24 -9.89 10.59
N VAL A 161 10.20 -9.74 9.78
CA VAL A 161 9.96 -10.57 8.59
C VAL A 161 10.61 -10.00 7.34
N VAL A 162 10.64 -8.67 7.21
CA VAL A 162 11.06 -7.97 5.99
C VAL A 162 12.43 -7.30 6.14
N VAL A 163 12.92 -7.01 7.36
CA VAL A 163 14.20 -6.30 7.57
C VAL A 163 15.39 -7.25 7.87
N PRO A 164 15.28 -8.30 8.71
CA PRO A 164 16.32 -9.33 8.84
C PRO A 164 16.35 -10.24 7.62
N GLY A 165 17.42 -10.13 6.82
CA GLY A 165 17.68 -10.97 5.66
C GLY A 165 17.53 -10.26 4.32
N TRP A 166 16.69 -9.22 4.24
CA TRP A 166 16.60 -8.39 3.03
C TRP A 166 17.86 -7.57 2.86
N GLY A 167 18.37 -6.90 3.91
CA GLY A 167 19.55 -6.04 3.80
C GLY A 167 20.89 -6.72 3.46
N GLN A 168 21.01 -8.06 3.54
CA GLN A 168 22.23 -8.78 3.13
C GLN A 168 22.11 -9.30 1.70
N ALA A 169 21.08 -10.09 1.38
CA ALA A 169 20.83 -10.54 0.00
C ALA A 169 20.69 -9.36 -0.98
N TRP A 170 20.20 -8.21 -0.50
CA TRP A 170 20.13 -6.95 -1.24
C TRP A 170 21.47 -6.22 -1.38
N ARG A 171 22.32 -6.20 -0.34
CA ARG A 171 23.69 -5.67 -0.46
C ARG A 171 24.47 -6.48 -1.50
N ASP A 172 24.35 -7.80 -1.41
CA ASP A 172 24.98 -8.74 -2.32
C ASP A 172 24.46 -8.56 -3.76
N ALA A 173 23.15 -8.35 -3.95
CA ALA A 173 22.56 -8.10 -5.28
C ALA A 173 22.97 -6.74 -5.89
N ARG A 174 23.11 -5.67 -5.08
CA ARG A 174 23.59 -4.37 -5.57
C ARG A 174 25.08 -4.33 -5.84
N GLU A 175 25.90 -5.02 -5.04
CA GLU A 175 27.32 -5.20 -5.35
C GLU A 175 27.49 -5.97 -6.67
N ALA A 176 26.68 -7.01 -6.90
CA ALA A 176 26.68 -7.74 -8.16
C ALA A 176 26.23 -6.88 -9.35
N GLU A 177 25.13 -6.14 -9.23
CA GLU A 177 24.58 -5.28 -10.30
C GLU A 177 25.52 -4.10 -10.61
N ALA A 178 26.10 -3.46 -9.58
CA ALA A 178 27.08 -2.39 -9.77
C ALA A 178 28.41 -2.90 -10.35
N ALA A 179 28.88 -4.08 -9.94
CA ALA A 179 30.06 -4.71 -10.53
C ALA A 179 29.83 -5.05 -12.00
N GLN A 180 28.63 -5.52 -12.35
CA GLN A 180 28.27 -5.86 -13.73
C GLN A 180 28.17 -4.60 -14.61
N SER A 181 27.54 -3.53 -14.14
CA SER A 181 27.53 -2.25 -14.87
C SER A 181 28.92 -1.62 -14.99
N ALA A 182 29.80 -1.80 -14.02
CA ALA A 182 31.19 -1.31 -14.10
C ALA A 182 32.03 -2.10 -15.12
N LEU A 183 31.83 -3.43 -15.20
CA LEU A 183 32.42 -4.29 -16.23
C LEU A 183 31.94 -3.91 -17.63
N GLU A 184 30.63 -3.73 -17.81
CA GLU A 184 30.04 -3.29 -19.10
C GLU A 184 30.53 -1.91 -19.54
N ALA A 185 30.77 -1.00 -18.59
CA ALA A 185 31.33 0.33 -18.87
C ALA A 185 32.82 0.25 -19.27
N TRP A 186 33.62 -0.59 -18.60
CA TRP A 186 35.03 -0.83 -18.96
C TRP A 186 35.17 -1.46 -20.35
N ASP A 187 34.35 -2.46 -20.68
CA ASP A 187 34.36 -3.12 -22.00
C ASP A 187 33.97 -2.17 -23.16
N MET A 188 33.28 -1.06 -22.89
CA MET A 188 32.93 -0.04 -23.88
C MET A 188 33.96 1.08 -24.04
N GLU A 189 34.88 1.26 -23.08
CA GLU A 189 35.94 2.28 -23.14
C GLU A 189 37.27 1.74 -23.69
N ASP A 190 37.51 0.43 -23.59
CA ASP A 190 38.75 -0.24 -24.06
C ASP A 190 38.61 -1.00 -25.41
N GLY A 191 37.51 -0.80 -26.16
CA GLY A 191 37.24 -1.38 -27.48
C GLY A 191 37.20 -0.37 -28.62
#